data_AF-A0A853SRK7-F1
#
_entry.id   AF-A0A853SRK7-F1
#
_cell.length_a   1.000
_cell.length_b   1.000
_cell.length_c   1.000
_cell.angle_alpha   90.00
_cell.angle_beta   90.00
_cell.angle_gamma   90.00
#
_symmetry.space_group_name_H-M   'P 1'
#
loop_
_entity.id
_entity.type
_entity.pdbx_description
1 polymer ?
#
loop_
_entity_poly.entity_id
_entity_poly.type
_entity_poly.pdbx_seq_one_letter_code
_entity_poly.pdbx_strand_id
1 'polypeptide(L)'
;MSPLDSSQNVMKKCSNPEHPHCTFWVLPGETVCAGNHPQATNAPSSYDLLSALRSARSEPSATALPHARAHDAGLRDAVIRDAAQAVTSLTSSMPASSPASLPAFTPVPAAQPATAPAYQPIHAHLHISGFDPRAAGGRQTLKMELRGMSAACAPQLTLRLRSDLIPRGAVQHDFVRTTRGDWRPVFVEFSSRNKEHGQYQIEVEVHSHVDGAVAQKWVCTFVILVPRRDATLTEIHQIFLSTHKNVRVMADDASIARVTGGDGCNLDVTARNAGIAHVDLSAPQGKIDMGFTTIAWDEELIEVDLPAASHCHPHPSQAACLVNAAPEAGEQRQIRLFALEECMLGRFELVDPEADVLLSHFSPDGQDNNGLTRRLSGRHAIIRRSQQGFEIEDVSRYGVLLDGVWPGKHKPVPLRLGMRIELSASIKGIVVLSVTAILAHGVILHRIDHGARAECFYLLLPDTQPTPASHLATPQASCLPLLFHRNGGFWHLDTASGKETALAPATPLDKLSGFARHNRFASEPYPECWIIRTEGAALCDSTMQTA
;
A
#
# COMPACT_ATOMS: atom_id res chain seq x y z
N MET A 1 -16.29 34.03 0.86
CA MET A 1 -16.79 32.64 0.81
C MET A 1 -16.19 31.91 2.00
N SER A 2 -16.98 31.70 3.04
CA SER A 2 -16.57 30.96 4.24
C SER A 2 -16.71 29.45 3.98
N PRO A 3 -15.95 28.58 4.68
CA PRO A 3 -15.98 27.14 4.42
C PRO A 3 -17.33 26.53 4.80
N LEU A 4 -17.80 25.58 4.00
CA LEU A 4 -19.05 24.86 4.22
C LEU A 4 -18.87 23.81 5.32
N ASP A 5 -19.73 23.88 6.35
CA ASP A 5 -19.74 22.95 7.48
C ASP A 5 -20.33 21.60 7.02
N SER A 6 -19.49 20.58 6.87
CA SER A 6 -19.82 19.32 6.17
C SER A 6 -20.71 18.33 6.93
N SER A 7 -21.45 18.79 7.96
CA SER A 7 -21.98 17.92 9.03
C SER A 7 -23.52 17.87 9.16
N GLN A 8 -24.29 18.43 8.23
CA GLN A 8 -25.77 18.49 8.36
C GLN A 8 -26.62 17.80 7.27
N ASN A 9 -26.04 17.32 6.16
CA ASN A 9 -26.79 16.68 5.07
C ASN A 9 -26.83 15.14 5.16
N VAL A 10 -27.50 14.62 6.20
CA VAL A 10 -27.80 13.18 6.32
C VAL A 10 -29.31 12.97 6.24
N MET A 11 -29.76 12.24 5.20
CA MET A 11 -31.16 11.82 5.07
C MET A 11 -31.56 10.93 6.25
N LYS A 12 -32.74 11.18 6.82
CA LYS A 12 -33.27 10.42 7.97
C LYS A 12 -34.43 9.53 7.50
N LYS A 13 -34.61 8.37 8.12
CA LYS A 13 -35.83 7.57 7.89
C LYS A 13 -37.02 8.25 8.56
N CYS A 14 -38.21 8.08 7.99
CA CYS A 14 -39.46 8.52 8.59
C CYS A 14 -39.59 8.01 10.04
N SER A 15 -39.86 8.91 10.99
CA SER A 15 -40.03 8.60 12.40
C SER A 15 -41.44 8.92 12.93
N ASN A 16 -42.46 8.86 12.06
CA ASN A 16 -43.85 9.06 12.47
C ASN A 16 -44.34 7.87 13.34
N PRO A 17 -44.77 8.08 14.60
CA PRO A 17 -45.23 7.01 15.48
C PRO A 17 -46.50 6.28 15.01
N GLU A 18 -47.34 6.90 14.17
CA GLU A 18 -48.54 6.28 13.61
C GLU A 18 -48.22 5.32 12.44
N HIS A 19 -47.01 5.42 11.86
CA HIS A 19 -46.56 4.59 10.75
C HIS A 19 -45.17 3.96 11.01
N PRO A 20 -45.03 3.09 12.04
CA PRO A 20 -43.73 2.53 12.48
C PRO A 20 -43.06 1.62 11.44
N HIS A 21 -43.77 1.23 10.38
CA HIS A 21 -43.24 0.43 9.27
C HIS A 21 -42.92 1.27 8.02
N CYS A 22 -42.97 2.61 8.10
CA CYS A 22 -42.61 3.46 6.97
C CYS A 22 -41.11 3.39 6.66
N THR A 23 -40.77 2.97 5.43
CA THR A 23 -39.39 2.85 4.95
C THR A 23 -38.88 4.07 4.19
N PHE A 24 -39.74 5.07 3.94
CA PHE A 24 -39.38 6.28 3.20
C PHE A 24 -38.43 7.21 3.97
N TRP A 25 -37.59 7.91 3.21
CA TRP A 25 -36.65 8.91 3.71
C TRP A 25 -37.29 10.30 3.81
N VAL A 26 -36.66 11.15 4.61
CA VAL A 26 -36.94 12.57 4.83
C VAL A 26 -35.69 13.34 4.39
N LEU A 27 -35.86 14.32 3.50
CA LEU A 27 -34.75 15.19 3.09
C LEU A 27 -34.42 16.19 4.22
N PRO A 28 -33.15 16.65 4.34
CA PRO A 28 -32.79 17.68 5.31
C PRO A 28 -33.65 18.95 5.16
N GLY A 29 -34.41 19.29 6.20
CA GLY A 29 -35.31 20.46 6.22
C GLY A 29 -36.77 20.17 5.89
N GLU A 30 -37.12 18.97 5.42
CA GLU A 30 -38.53 18.61 5.18
C GLU A 30 -39.26 18.21 6.46
N THR A 31 -40.52 18.64 6.58
CA THR A 31 -41.43 18.31 7.70
C THR A 31 -42.28 17.07 7.44
N VAL A 32 -42.17 16.47 6.25
CA VAL A 32 -42.83 15.22 5.83
C VAL A 32 -41.81 14.28 5.21
N CYS A 33 -42.05 12.97 5.24
CA CYS A 33 -41.27 12.03 4.42
C CYS A 33 -41.82 11.94 2.99
N ALA A 34 -41.10 11.27 2.08
CA ALA A 34 -41.57 11.03 0.71
C ALA A 34 -42.91 10.26 0.61
N GLY A 35 -43.38 9.63 1.71
CA GLY A 35 -44.71 9.04 1.85
C GLY A 35 -45.78 9.98 2.44
N ASN A 36 -45.52 11.30 2.49
CA ASN A 36 -46.37 12.33 3.11
C ASN A 36 -46.66 12.17 4.62
N HIS A 37 -45.94 11.33 5.35
CA HIS A 37 -46.11 11.24 6.80
C HIS A 37 -45.43 12.42 7.51
N PRO A 38 -46.12 13.18 8.37
CA PRO A 38 -45.53 14.28 9.14
C PRO A 38 -44.46 13.77 10.10
N GLN A 39 -43.37 14.53 10.21
CA GLN A 39 -42.29 14.27 11.17
C GLN A 39 -42.53 15.08 12.44
N ALA A 40 -42.30 14.47 13.60
CA ALA A 40 -42.40 15.17 14.87
C ALA A 40 -41.31 16.27 14.94
N THR A 41 -41.74 17.52 15.10
CA THR A 41 -40.84 18.67 15.25
C THR A 41 -40.11 18.58 16.60
N ASN A 42 -38.91 18.02 16.60
CA ASN A 42 -38.07 17.99 17.79
C ASN A 42 -37.77 19.43 18.24
N ALA A 43 -37.95 19.70 19.53
CA ALA A 43 -37.49 20.94 20.14
C ALA A 43 -35.96 21.09 19.91
N PRO A 44 -35.45 22.31 19.68
CA PRO A 44 -34.03 22.54 19.41
C PRO A 44 -33.19 22.00 20.57
N SER A 45 -32.11 21.30 20.23
CA SER A 45 -31.25 20.68 21.22
C SER A 45 -30.43 21.73 21.97
N SER A 46 -29.89 21.37 23.13
CA SER A 46 -28.95 22.22 23.87
C SER A 46 -27.70 22.59 23.05
N TYR A 47 -27.34 21.79 22.03
CA TYR A 47 -26.26 22.06 21.11
C TYR A 47 -26.59 23.19 20.11
N ASP A 48 -27.84 23.27 19.66
CA ASP A 48 -28.31 24.30 18.73
C ASP A 48 -28.36 25.67 19.42
N LEU A 49 -28.83 25.71 20.67
CA LEU A 49 -28.82 26.91 21.52
C LEU A 49 -27.40 27.41 21.81
N LEU A 50 -26.45 26.50 22.06
CA LEU A 50 -25.04 26.86 22.30
C LEU A 50 -24.33 27.35 21.04
N SER A 51 -24.70 26.83 19.87
CA SER A 51 -24.19 27.31 18.58
C SER A 51 -24.72 28.71 18.25
N ALA A 52 -26.03 28.95 18.43
CA ALA A 52 -26.63 30.28 18.26
C ALA A 52 -25.99 31.36 19.16
N LEU A 53 -25.70 31.01 20.42
CA LEU A 53 -25.01 31.91 21.37
C LEU A 53 -23.56 32.25 20.98
N ARG A 54 -22.88 31.38 20.22
CA ARG A 54 -21.53 31.65 19.71
C ARG A 54 -21.58 32.53 18.45
N SER A 55 -22.48 32.23 17.52
CA SER A 55 -22.65 33.01 16.29
C SER A 55 -23.10 34.46 16.55
N ALA A 56 -23.82 34.72 17.64
CA ALA A 56 -24.24 36.06 18.05
C ALA A 56 -23.09 36.96 18.57
N ARG A 57 -21.84 36.49 18.64
CA ARG A 57 -20.71 37.17 19.29
C ARG A 57 -19.57 37.61 18.35
N SER A 58 -19.79 37.66 17.04
CA SER A 58 -18.70 37.96 16.10
C SER A 58 -19.12 38.79 14.87
N GLU A 59 -19.18 40.11 15.05
CA GLU A 59 -18.86 41.11 14.00
C GLU A 59 -18.69 42.52 14.64
N PRO A 60 -18.16 43.54 13.93
CA PRO A 60 -16.72 43.76 13.78
C PRO A 60 -16.24 45.09 14.37
N SER A 61 -14.91 45.30 14.45
CA SER A 61 -14.34 46.62 14.75
C SER A 61 -13.24 46.97 13.73
N ALA A 62 -13.39 48.11 13.07
CA ALA A 62 -12.51 48.59 12.02
C ALA A 62 -12.24 50.09 12.17
N THR A 63 -11.06 50.53 11.68
CA THR A 63 -10.67 51.92 11.34
C THR A 63 -10.53 52.95 12.50
N ALA A 64 -9.63 53.95 12.46
CA ALA A 64 -8.42 54.23 11.65
C ALA A 64 -7.73 55.55 12.17
N LEU A 65 -6.71 56.04 11.42
CA LEU A 65 -6.22 57.45 11.30
C LEU A 65 -5.15 57.97 12.32
N PRO A 66 -4.35 59.03 11.99
CA PRO A 66 -3.82 59.44 10.66
C PRO A 66 -2.38 60.08 10.61
N HIS A 67 -1.85 60.18 9.37
CA HIS A 67 -1.02 61.26 8.75
C HIS A 67 0.26 61.88 9.39
N ALA A 68 1.34 61.96 8.58
CA ALA A 68 1.84 63.23 7.95
C ALA A 68 2.89 62.96 6.83
N ARG A 69 3.16 63.96 5.96
CA ARG A 69 4.06 63.91 4.78
C ARG A 69 5.33 64.77 4.96
N ALA A 70 6.44 64.40 4.28
CA ALA A 70 7.38 65.35 3.69
C ALA A 70 8.22 64.74 2.54
N HIS A 71 8.65 65.65 1.66
CA HIS A 71 9.61 65.60 0.53
C HIS A 71 11.01 64.99 0.87
N ASP A 72 11.95 64.73 -0.05
CA ASP A 72 12.18 65.28 -1.40
C ASP A 72 12.95 64.33 -2.36
N ALA A 73 13.29 64.76 -3.58
CA ALA A 73 13.90 63.95 -4.65
C ALA A 73 15.39 64.23 -4.97
N GLY A 74 16.09 63.27 -5.61
CA GLY A 74 17.19 63.58 -6.55
C GLY A 74 18.44 62.68 -6.60
N LEU A 75 18.89 62.39 -7.84
CA LEU A 75 20.23 61.93 -8.29
C LEU A 75 20.76 60.55 -7.81
N ARG A 76 21.75 59.91 -8.44
CA ARG A 76 22.11 59.60 -9.85
C ARG A 76 23.48 58.86 -9.83
N ASP A 77 23.67 57.98 -10.80
CA ASP A 77 24.93 57.46 -11.37
C ASP A 77 25.95 56.58 -10.59
N ALA A 78 26.32 55.53 -11.34
CA ALA A 78 27.29 54.46 -11.18
C ALA A 78 28.79 54.85 -11.15
N VAL A 79 29.63 53.88 -10.76
CA VAL A 79 30.98 53.48 -11.28
C VAL A 79 31.57 52.49 -10.22
N ILE A 80 31.84 51.19 -10.46
CA ILE A 80 32.69 50.43 -11.42
C ILE A 80 34.17 50.27 -10.98
N ARG A 81 34.58 49.00 -10.80
CA ARG A 81 35.97 48.45 -10.72
C ARG A 81 36.83 48.89 -9.51
N ASP A 82 37.87 48.18 -9.05
CA ASP A 82 38.47 46.85 -9.38
C ASP A 82 39.13 46.31 -8.05
N ALA A 83 39.80 45.16 -7.89
CA ALA A 83 40.38 44.15 -8.81
C ALA A 83 40.37 42.73 -8.17
N ALA A 84 41.18 41.81 -8.72
CA ALA A 84 41.63 40.53 -8.11
C ALA A 84 43.14 40.30 -8.42
N GLN A 85 43.68 39.10 -8.11
CA GLN A 85 45.07 38.58 -8.37
C GLN A 85 46.12 38.92 -7.28
N ALA A 86 47.16 38.11 -6.99
CA ALA A 86 47.54 36.74 -7.42
C ALA A 86 48.47 36.05 -6.35
N VAL A 87 48.30 34.76 -5.98
CA VAL A 87 48.91 33.49 -6.49
C VAL A 87 50.36 33.17 -6.01
N THR A 88 50.56 31.95 -5.45
CA THR A 88 51.82 31.15 -5.22
C THR A 88 52.90 31.67 -4.22
N SER A 89 53.74 30.84 -3.55
CA SER A 89 53.96 29.37 -3.50
C SER A 89 54.97 28.92 -2.40
N LEU A 90 54.77 27.72 -1.79
CA LEU A 90 55.80 26.78 -1.23
C LEU A 90 56.68 27.29 -0.02
N THR A 91 57.28 26.52 0.91
CA THR A 91 57.52 25.05 1.09
C THR A 91 57.89 24.68 2.55
N SER A 92 57.64 23.40 2.93
CA SER A 92 58.47 22.50 3.78
C SER A 92 58.73 22.67 5.31
N SER A 93 58.77 21.50 5.97
CA SER A 93 59.62 21.04 7.10
C SER A 93 59.14 21.07 8.57
N MET A 94 58.97 19.84 9.10
CA MET A 94 59.15 19.36 10.49
C MET A 94 60.65 19.43 10.91
N PRO A 95 61.08 19.33 12.20
CA PRO A 95 60.66 18.30 13.18
C PRO A 95 60.64 18.70 14.68
N ALA A 96 60.59 17.68 15.55
CA ALA A 96 60.24 17.73 16.97
C ALA A 96 61.42 17.79 17.97
N SER A 97 61.12 18.22 19.21
CA SER A 97 61.76 17.73 20.45
C SER A 97 60.97 18.09 21.72
N SER A 98 60.98 17.19 22.71
CA SER A 98 60.54 17.36 24.12
C SER A 98 61.75 17.01 25.03
N PRO A 99 61.70 16.87 26.39
CA PRO A 99 60.60 17.02 27.37
C PRO A 99 61.03 17.71 28.71
N ALA A 100 60.31 17.40 29.82
CA ALA A 100 60.58 17.67 31.26
C ALA A 100 60.01 19.00 31.86
N SER A 101 59.40 19.04 33.05
CA SER A 101 59.03 17.97 34.03
C SER A 101 58.09 18.44 35.18
N LEU A 102 57.01 17.68 35.45
CA LEU A 102 56.36 17.32 36.75
C LEU A 102 55.96 18.41 37.81
N PRO A 103 55.05 18.15 38.80
CA PRO A 103 54.43 16.88 39.19
C PRO A 103 52.89 16.82 39.41
N ALA A 104 52.39 15.59 39.30
CA ALA A 104 51.23 14.92 39.96
C ALA A 104 50.09 15.72 40.63
N PHE A 105 48.86 15.47 40.12
CA PHE A 105 47.64 15.27 40.93
C PHE A 105 47.04 13.90 40.59
N THR A 106 46.58 13.16 41.59
CA THR A 106 46.00 11.81 41.45
C THR A 106 44.52 11.84 41.06
N PRO A 107 44.08 11.26 39.93
CA PRO A 107 42.67 11.10 39.61
C PRO A 107 42.03 9.90 40.32
N VAL A 108 40.76 10.06 40.68
CA VAL A 108 39.84 8.98 41.11
C VAL A 108 39.68 7.96 39.97
N PRO A 109 39.59 6.64 40.24
CA PRO A 109 39.36 5.65 39.19
C PRO A 109 38.03 5.91 38.48
N ALA A 110 38.11 6.15 37.17
CA ALA A 110 36.94 6.32 36.32
C ALA A 110 36.17 4.98 36.23
N ALA A 111 34.85 5.03 36.46
CA ALA A 111 33.99 3.89 36.22
C ALA A 111 34.08 3.45 34.75
N GLN A 112 34.27 2.15 34.51
CA GLN A 112 34.19 1.61 33.16
C GLN A 112 32.79 1.90 32.59
N PRO A 113 32.67 2.36 31.33
CA PRO A 113 31.37 2.51 30.71
C PRO A 113 30.72 1.12 30.67
N ALA A 114 29.53 1.02 31.27
CA ALA A 114 28.76 -0.22 31.25
C ALA A 114 28.59 -0.65 29.79
N THR A 115 28.98 -1.89 29.48
CA THR A 115 28.69 -2.52 28.19
C THR A 115 27.20 -2.39 27.95
N ALA A 116 26.82 -1.65 26.91
CA ALA A 116 25.43 -1.59 26.48
C ALA A 116 24.95 -3.03 26.27
N PRO A 117 23.75 -3.41 26.77
CA PRO A 117 23.23 -4.74 26.52
C PRO A 117 23.21 -4.98 25.02
N ALA A 118 23.67 -6.15 24.59
CA ALA A 118 23.64 -6.52 23.18
C ALA A 118 22.22 -6.32 22.66
N TYR A 119 22.08 -5.75 21.47
CA TYR A 119 20.79 -5.55 20.81
C TYR A 119 20.15 -6.92 20.54
N GLN A 120 19.38 -7.40 21.50
CA GLN A 120 18.48 -8.52 21.30
C GLN A 120 17.36 -7.99 20.39
N PRO A 121 17.08 -8.63 19.24
CA PRO A 121 15.87 -8.31 18.48
C PRO A 121 14.69 -8.45 19.44
N ILE A 122 13.85 -7.42 19.51
CA ILE A 122 12.68 -7.44 20.38
C ILE A 122 11.60 -8.25 19.66
N HIS A 123 11.58 -9.56 19.91
CA HIS A 123 10.55 -10.44 19.37
C HIS A 123 9.19 -10.09 20.00
N ALA A 124 8.18 -9.92 19.14
CA ALA A 124 6.81 -9.75 19.57
C ALA A 124 6.36 -11.01 20.33
N HIS A 125 5.74 -10.83 21.48
CA HIS A 125 5.24 -11.95 22.29
C HIS A 125 3.90 -11.64 22.93
N LEU A 126 3.09 -12.69 23.03
CA LEU A 126 1.82 -12.70 23.74
C LEU A 126 2.04 -13.29 25.12
N HIS A 127 2.03 -12.43 26.14
CA HIS A 127 2.06 -12.88 27.52
C HIS A 127 0.66 -13.31 27.96
N ILE A 128 0.53 -14.56 28.38
CA ILE A 128 -0.73 -15.18 28.79
C ILE A 128 -0.62 -15.51 30.28
N SER A 129 -1.61 -15.14 31.08
CA SER A 129 -1.65 -15.41 32.52
C SER A 129 -3.09 -15.65 33.01
N GLY A 130 -3.27 -16.05 34.28
CA GLY A 130 -4.59 -16.24 34.88
C GLY A 130 -5.18 -17.64 34.77
N PHE A 131 -4.46 -18.61 34.18
CA PHE A 131 -4.89 -20.00 34.14
C PHE A 131 -4.69 -20.72 35.48
N ASP A 132 -5.69 -21.46 35.94
CA ASP A 132 -5.57 -22.39 37.07
C ASP A 132 -6.02 -23.81 36.68
N PRO A 133 -5.09 -24.79 36.57
CA PRO A 133 -5.44 -26.15 36.18
C PRO A 133 -6.28 -26.86 37.25
N ARG A 134 -6.32 -26.35 38.49
CA ARG A 134 -7.17 -26.88 39.56
C ARG A 134 -8.65 -26.51 39.36
N ALA A 135 -8.94 -25.48 38.57
CA ALA A 135 -10.30 -25.05 38.22
C ALA A 135 -10.86 -25.81 36.98
N ALA A 136 -10.44 -27.05 36.77
CA ALA A 136 -10.87 -27.90 35.67
C ALA A 136 -12.38 -28.24 35.75
N GLY A 137 -13.06 -28.24 34.59
CA GLY A 137 -14.52 -28.37 34.50
C GLY A 137 -15.31 -27.08 34.76
N GLY A 138 -14.62 -25.97 35.08
CA GLY A 138 -15.18 -24.64 35.29
C GLY A 138 -15.11 -23.72 34.07
N ARG A 139 -15.60 -22.49 34.25
CA ARG A 139 -15.23 -21.33 33.43
C ARG A 139 -13.97 -20.70 34.02
N GLN A 140 -13.09 -20.21 33.17
CA GLN A 140 -11.85 -19.54 33.54
C GLN A 140 -11.60 -18.35 32.60
N THR A 141 -10.73 -17.43 33.01
CA THR A 141 -10.41 -16.22 32.25
C THR A 141 -8.90 -16.10 32.10
N LEU A 142 -8.43 -16.05 30.86
CA LEU A 142 -7.03 -15.72 30.54
C LEU A 142 -6.88 -14.20 30.45
N LYS A 143 -5.84 -13.66 31.06
CA LYS A 143 -5.34 -12.30 30.81
C LYS A 143 -4.25 -12.39 29.76
N MET A 144 -4.42 -11.67 28.66
CA MET A 144 -3.47 -11.61 27.54
C MET A 144 -2.89 -10.20 27.41
N GLU A 145 -1.58 -10.08 27.26
CA GLU A 145 -0.84 -8.82 27.11
C GLU A 145 0.10 -8.91 25.90
N LEU A 146 0.01 -7.94 24.98
CA LEU A 146 1.02 -7.79 23.93
C LEU A 146 2.27 -7.10 24.44
N ARG A 147 3.42 -7.66 24.11
CA ARG A 147 4.74 -7.13 24.43
C ARG A 147 5.65 -7.24 23.21
N GLY A 148 6.70 -6.42 23.16
CA GLY A 148 7.67 -6.39 22.05
C GLY A 148 7.17 -5.83 20.71
N MET A 149 5.88 -5.50 20.56
CA MET A 149 5.32 -4.97 19.32
C MET A 149 5.99 -3.65 18.87
N SER A 150 6.45 -3.62 17.62
CA SER A 150 7.06 -2.46 16.95
C SER A 150 6.26 -1.17 17.14
N ALA A 151 6.97 -0.04 17.30
CA ALA A 151 6.37 1.29 17.40
C ALA A 151 5.70 1.76 16.10
N ALA A 152 6.02 1.16 14.96
CA ALA A 152 5.38 1.45 13.67
C ALA A 152 3.99 0.80 13.50
N CYS A 153 3.64 -0.15 14.38
CA CYS A 153 2.38 -0.88 14.33
C CYS A 153 1.19 0.01 14.79
N ALA A 154 0.01 -0.17 14.17
CA ALA A 154 -1.19 0.61 14.43
C ALA A 154 -1.56 0.65 15.93
N PRO A 155 -2.17 1.75 16.44
CA PRO A 155 -2.49 1.89 17.88
C PRO A 155 -3.67 1.01 18.35
N GLN A 156 -4.38 0.34 17.44
CA GLN A 156 -5.42 -0.64 17.73
C GLN A 156 -5.18 -1.88 16.85
N LEU A 157 -5.19 -3.07 17.46
CA LEU A 157 -4.97 -4.36 16.79
C LEU A 157 -6.10 -5.31 17.12
N THR A 158 -6.55 -6.06 16.13
CA THR A 158 -7.61 -7.06 16.30
C THR A 158 -7.01 -8.40 16.70
N LEU A 159 -7.34 -8.90 17.89
CA LEU A 159 -7.04 -10.25 18.37
C LEU A 159 -8.18 -11.20 17.98
N ARG A 160 -7.86 -12.30 17.29
CA ARG A 160 -8.76 -13.42 17.05
C ARG A 160 -8.22 -14.68 17.70
N LEU A 161 -9.12 -15.44 18.31
CA LEU A 161 -8.82 -16.64 19.07
C LEU A 161 -9.77 -17.74 18.65
N ARG A 162 -9.24 -18.93 18.39
CA ARG A 162 -10.04 -20.09 17.98
C ARG A 162 -9.62 -21.33 18.77
N SER A 163 -10.60 -21.99 19.39
CA SER A 163 -10.41 -23.19 20.19
C SER A 163 -11.75 -23.80 20.57
N ASP A 164 -11.78 -25.12 20.70
CA ASP A 164 -12.90 -25.86 21.28
C ASP A 164 -13.27 -25.42 22.70
N LEU A 165 -12.33 -24.84 23.46
CA LEU A 165 -12.58 -24.32 24.81
C LEU A 165 -13.33 -22.98 24.81
N ILE A 166 -13.37 -22.26 23.69
CA ILE A 166 -14.00 -20.95 23.57
C ILE A 166 -15.51 -21.14 23.27
N PRO A 167 -16.42 -20.41 23.96
CA PRO A 167 -17.84 -20.46 23.62
C PRO A 167 -18.08 -20.09 22.15
N ARG A 168 -18.74 -20.98 21.40
CA ARG A 168 -18.95 -20.89 19.92
C ARG A 168 -17.68 -21.10 19.07
N GLY A 169 -16.59 -21.60 19.65
CA GLY A 169 -15.37 -22.02 18.94
C GLY A 169 -14.40 -20.91 18.57
N ALA A 170 -14.83 -19.64 18.56
CA ALA A 170 -13.98 -18.49 18.30
C ALA A 170 -14.48 -17.21 19.00
N VAL A 171 -13.54 -16.29 19.29
CA VAL A 171 -13.83 -14.96 19.85
C VAL A 171 -12.88 -13.92 19.25
N GLN A 172 -13.35 -12.66 19.17
CA GLN A 172 -12.56 -11.51 18.72
C GLN A 172 -12.56 -10.42 19.79
N HIS A 173 -11.39 -9.82 20.02
CA HIS A 173 -11.16 -8.69 20.92
C HIS A 173 -10.21 -7.68 20.25
N ASP A 174 -10.06 -6.48 20.82
CA ASP A 174 -9.08 -5.50 20.34
C ASP A 174 -8.05 -5.17 21.42
N PHE A 175 -6.77 -5.21 21.06
CA PHE A 175 -5.70 -4.59 21.82
C PHE A 175 -5.63 -3.11 21.49
N VAL A 176 -5.63 -2.25 22.51
CA VAL A 176 -5.53 -0.80 22.35
C VAL A 176 -4.25 -0.31 23.03
N ARG A 177 -3.40 0.38 22.28
CA ARG A 177 -2.18 1.02 22.80
C ARG A 177 -2.56 2.26 23.60
N THR A 178 -2.01 2.37 24.81
CA THR A 178 -2.19 3.54 25.67
C THR A 178 -1.32 4.72 25.20
N THR A 179 -1.62 5.92 25.68
CA THR A 179 -0.79 7.13 25.45
C THR A 179 0.62 7.03 26.04
N ARG A 180 0.92 6.02 26.86
CA ARG A 180 2.25 5.73 27.41
C ARG A 180 3.07 4.74 26.56
N GLY A 181 2.46 4.15 25.52
CA GLY A 181 3.07 3.15 24.66
C GLY A 181 2.70 1.70 25.02
N ASP A 182 2.27 1.44 26.25
CA ASP A 182 1.86 0.12 26.75
C ASP A 182 0.56 -0.37 26.12
N TRP A 183 0.41 -1.68 25.94
CA TRP A 183 -0.84 -2.30 25.49
C TRP A 183 -1.80 -2.58 26.65
N ARG A 184 -3.09 -2.31 26.46
CA ARG A 184 -4.12 -2.71 27.44
C ARG A 184 -4.30 -4.23 27.43
N PRO A 185 -4.33 -4.91 28.59
CA PRO A 185 -4.59 -6.34 28.66
C PRO A 185 -6.01 -6.67 28.18
N VAL A 186 -6.14 -7.79 27.47
CA VAL A 186 -7.40 -8.39 27.04
C VAL A 186 -7.73 -9.55 27.96
N PHE A 187 -9.02 -9.73 28.29
CA PHE A 187 -9.51 -10.84 29.12
C PHE A 187 -10.41 -11.75 28.30
N VAL A 188 -10.07 -13.04 28.25
CA VAL A 188 -10.71 -14.05 27.39
C VAL A 188 -11.32 -15.13 28.26
N GLU A 189 -12.64 -15.31 28.20
CA GLU A 189 -13.32 -16.41 28.87
C GLU A 189 -13.25 -17.70 28.04
N PHE A 190 -12.90 -18.81 28.70
CA PHE A 190 -12.98 -20.16 28.14
C PHE A 190 -13.61 -21.13 29.15
N SER A 191 -14.05 -22.29 28.69
CA SER A 191 -14.81 -23.26 29.48
C SER A 191 -14.37 -24.69 29.19
N SER A 192 -13.86 -25.38 30.21
CA SER A 192 -13.60 -26.83 30.16
C SER A 192 -14.80 -27.68 30.61
N ARG A 193 -15.94 -27.06 30.95
CA ARG A 193 -17.19 -27.79 31.24
C ARG A 193 -17.62 -28.64 30.04
N ASN A 194 -17.91 -29.92 30.30
CA ASN A 194 -18.33 -30.92 29.30
C ASN A 194 -17.29 -31.14 28.18
N LYS A 195 -16.01 -30.85 28.45
CA LYS A 195 -14.89 -31.22 27.58
C LYS A 195 -14.19 -32.45 28.16
N GLU A 196 -13.57 -33.22 27.27
CA GLU A 196 -12.76 -34.37 27.68
C GLU A 196 -11.46 -33.90 28.34
N HIS A 197 -10.76 -34.80 29.01
CA HIS A 197 -9.43 -34.51 29.53
C HIS A 197 -8.42 -34.64 28.38
N GLY A 198 -7.47 -33.73 28.28
CA GLY A 198 -6.53 -33.70 27.17
C GLY A 198 -5.92 -32.34 26.91
N GLN A 199 -5.23 -32.23 25.79
CA GLN A 199 -4.59 -31.01 25.31
C GLN A 199 -5.50 -30.31 24.31
N TYR A 200 -5.80 -29.04 24.55
CA TYR A 200 -6.59 -28.19 23.67
C TYR A 200 -5.72 -27.07 23.13
N GLN A 201 -5.58 -27.01 21.81
CA GLN A 201 -4.91 -25.91 21.13
C GLN A 201 -5.80 -24.66 21.14
N ILE A 202 -5.16 -23.50 21.26
CA ILE A 202 -5.74 -22.19 21.02
C ILE A 202 -4.93 -21.53 19.91
N GLU A 203 -5.53 -21.44 18.73
CA GLU A 203 -5.00 -20.68 17.59
C GLU A 203 -5.20 -19.18 17.88
N VAL A 204 -4.16 -18.38 17.68
CA VAL A 204 -4.19 -16.93 17.87
C VAL A 204 -3.79 -16.22 16.58
N GLU A 205 -4.57 -15.23 16.17
CA GLU A 205 -4.21 -14.28 15.13
C GLU A 205 -4.26 -12.85 15.71
N VAL A 206 -3.25 -12.03 15.41
CA VAL A 206 -3.24 -10.60 15.72
C VAL A 206 -3.11 -9.82 14.41
N HIS A 207 -4.03 -8.91 14.15
CA HIS A 207 -4.10 -8.14 12.91
C HIS A 207 -3.88 -6.65 13.17
N SER A 208 -2.87 -6.07 12.49
CA SER A 208 -2.71 -4.63 12.36
C SER A 208 -3.56 -4.13 11.20
N HIS A 209 -4.38 -3.10 11.44
CA HIS A 209 -5.21 -2.49 10.41
C HIS A 209 -4.70 -1.09 10.06
N VAL A 210 -4.55 -0.81 8.77
CA VAL A 210 -4.25 0.52 8.22
C VAL A 210 -5.25 0.78 7.10
N ASP A 211 -5.94 1.92 7.15
CA ASP A 211 -6.99 2.34 6.21
C ASP A 211 -8.06 1.27 5.92
N GLY A 212 -8.37 0.43 6.92
CA GLY A 212 -9.35 -0.65 6.86
C GLY A 212 -8.83 -1.99 6.34
N ALA A 213 -7.67 -2.02 5.65
CA ALA A 213 -7.00 -3.24 5.23
C ALA A 213 -6.15 -3.83 6.37
N VAL A 214 -5.89 -5.14 6.34
CA VAL A 214 -4.90 -5.76 7.24
C VAL A 214 -3.51 -5.49 6.67
N ALA A 215 -2.69 -4.73 7.39
CA ALA A 215 -1.34 -4.35 6.97
C ALA A 215 -0.27 -5.35 7.46
N GLN A 216 -0.46 -5.95 8.63
CA GLN A 216 0.43 -6.97 9.21
C GLN A 216 -0.41 -8.00 9.96
N LYS A 217 0.04 -9.26 9.95
CA LYS A 217 -0.56 -10.37 10.69
C LYS A 217 0.51 -11.08 11.49
N TRP A 218 0.23 -11.34 12.76
CA TRP A 218 1.01 -12.27 13.58
C TRP A 218 0.15 -13.46 13.98
N VAL A 219 0.79 -14.61 14.13
CA VAL A 219 0.15 -15.84 14.63
C VAL A 219 0.98 -16.47 15.75
N CYS A 220 0.29 -17.09 16.70
CA CYS A 220 0.88 -18.06 17.61
C CYS A 220 -0.15 -19.12 17.97
N THR A 221 0.30 -20.25 18.52
CA THR A 221 -0.59 -21.32 18.98
C THR A 221 -0.07 -21.87 20.29
N PHE A 222 -0.90 -21.83 21.32
CA PHE A 222 -0.57 -22.35 22.65
C PHE A 222 -1.52 -23.47 23.06
N VAL A 223 -1.11 -24.27 24.05
CA VAL A 223 -1.83 -25.47 24.46
C VAL A 223 -2.29 -25.36 25.91
N ILE A 224 -3.60 -25.51 26.13
CA ILE A 224 -4.17 -25.67 27.47
C ILE A 224 -4.39 -27.15 27.76
N LEU A 225 -3.80 -27.62 28.87
CA LEU A 225 -4.09 -28.93 29.42
C LEU A 225 -5.36 -28.88 30.29
N VAL A 226 -6.37 -29.66 29.93
CA VAL A 226 -7.54 -29.95 30.77
C VAL A 226 -7.28 -31.28 31.49
N PRO A 227 -7.01 -31.28 32.81
CA PRO A 227 -6.74 -32.51 33.55
C PRO A 227 -8.00 -33.36 33.75
N ARG A 228 -7.81 -34.63 34.12
CA ARG A 228 -8.92 -35.52 34.48
C ARG A 228 -9.65 -35.01 35.72
N ARG A 229 -10.96 -35.28 35.81
CA ARG A 229 -11.80 -34.83 36.94
C ARG A 229 -11.42 -35.46 38.28
N ASP A 230 -10.74 -36.59 38.25
CA ASP A 230 -10.20 -37.37 39.38
C ASP A 230 -8.70 -37.13 39.62
N ALA A 231 -8.02 -36.33 38.80
CA ALA A 231 -6.58 -36.12 38.91
C ALA A 231 -6.21 -35.43 40.23
N THR A 232 -5.27 -36.01 40.98
CA THR A 232 -4.74 -35.38 42.19
C THR A 232 -3.91 -34.13 41.86
N LEU A 233 -3.74 -33.22 42.83
CA LEU A 233 -2.90 -32.02 42.65
C LEU A 233 -1.45 -32.39 42.29
N THR A 234 -0.96 -33.53 42.82
CA THR A 234 0.34 -34.11 42.48
C THR A 234 0.42 -34.54 41.02
N GLU A 235 -0.60 -35.23 40.49
CA GLU A 235 -0.67 -35.60 39.06
C GLU A 235 -0.74 -34.36 38.16
N ILE A 236 -1.61 -33.39 38.50
CA ILE A 236 -1.73 -32.14 37.75
C ILE A 236 -0.37 -31.42 37.68
N HIS A 237 0.33 -31.33 38.80
CA HIS A 237 1.66 -30.71 38.88
C HIS A 237 2.73 -31.50 38.12
N GLN A 238 2.74 -32.83 38.22
CA GLN A 238 3.68 -33.70 37.49
C GLN A 238 3.49 -33.59 35.97
N ILE A 239 2.24 -33.63 35.49
CA ILE A 239 1.96 -33.50 34.06
C ILE A 239 2.36 -32.11 33.58
N PHE A 240 1.96 -31.05 34.30
CA PHE A 240 2.33 -29.66 33.98
C PHE A 240 3.85 -29.45 33.89
N LEU A 241 4.63 -29.97 34.85
CA LEU A 241 6.09 -29.91 34.81
C LEU A 241 6.65 -30.70 33.62
N SER A 242 6.09 -31.87 33.30
CA SER A 242 6.55 -32.71 32.19
C SER A 242 6.31 -32.09 30.81
N THR A 243 5.26 -31.27 30.67
CA THR A 243 4.97 -30.54 29.42
C THR A 243 5.82 -29.30 29.20
N HIS A 244 6.52 -28.78 30.22
CA HIS A 244 7.14 -27.45 30.15
C HIS A 244 8.67 -27.38 30.28
N LYS A 245 9.41 -28.48 30.52
CA LYS A 245 10.89 -28.47 30.42
C LYS A 245 11.51 -29.77 29.89
N ASN A 246 12.52 -29.60 29.04
CA ASN A 246 13.52 -30.62 28.73
C ASN A 246 14.41 -30.89 29.97
N VAL A 247 14.93 -32.13 30.04
CA VAL A 247 15.86 -32.68 31.06
C VAL A 247 15.22 -33.08 32.40
N ARG A 248 15.35 -34.38 32.73
CA ARG A 248 15.24 -34.94 34.08
C ARG A 248 16.63 -35.29 34.61
N VAL A 249 16.84 -35.13 35.92
CA VAL A 249 17.90 -35.84 36.67
C VAL A 249 17.23 -36.57 37.82
N MET A 250 17.54 -37.85 38.00
CA MET A 250 17.14 -38.63 39.18
C MET A 250 18.39 -39.14 39.89
N ALA A 251 18.34 -39.18 41.21
CA ALA A 251 19.29 -39.91 42.05
C ALA A 251 18.50 -40.43 43.26
N ASP A 252 18.47 -41.75 43.43
CA ASP A 252 17.88 -42.41 44.59
C ASP A 252 18.94 -42.69 45.66
N ASP A 253 18.46 -42.92 46.89
CA ASP A 253 19.20 -43.31 48.09
C ASP A 253 20.53 -42.55 48.35
N ALA A 254 20.37 -41.47 49.12
CA ALA A 254 21.40 -40.78 49.90
C ALA A 254 22.37 -39.82 49.16
N SER A 255 21.97 -39.21 48.04
CA SER A 255 22.64 -37.98 47.56
C SER A 255 21.69 -37.02 46.82
N ILE A 256 21.94 -35.71 46.87
CA ILE A 256 21.14 -34.68 46.16
C ILE A 256 22.04 -33.57 45.60
N ALA A 257 21.83 -33.21 44.32
CA ALA A 257 22.54 -32.16 43.59
C ALA A 257 21.72 -30.86 43.50
N ARG A 258 22.38 -29.70 43.45
CA ARG A 258 21.76 -28.37 43.30
C ARG A 258 22.67 -27.43 42.48
N VAL A 259 22.08 -26.63 41.58
CA VAL A 259 22.76 -25.77 40.59
C VAL A 259 22.45 -24.30 40.85
N THR A 260 23.31 -23.38 40.44
CA THR A 260 22.99 -21.94 40.30
C THR A 260 23.82 -21.31 39.17
N GLY A 261 23.22 -20.32 38.51
CA GLY A 261 23.69 -19.78 37.22
C GLY A 261 22.59 -19.98 36.18
N GLY A 262 21.87 -18.92 35.85
CA GLY A 262 20.73 -19.01 34.95
C GLY A 262 20.28 -17.64 34.45
N ASP A 263 20.68 -17.32 33.22
CA ASP A 263 19.80 -16.53 32.35
C ASP A 263 18.72 -17.49 31.82
N GLY A 264 17.46 -17.26 32.21
CA GLY A 264 16.30 -17.96 31.66
C GLY A 264 15.85 -19.26 32.35
N CYS A 265 16.27 -19.59 33.58
CA CYS A 265 15.75 -20.77 34.28
C CYS A 265 15.58 -20.62 35.80
N ASN A 266 14.32 -20.67 36.27
CA ASN A 266 14.04 -21.05 37.66
C ASN A 266 14.43 -22.52 37.88
N LEU A 267 15.28 -22.72 38.89
CA LEU A 267 15.76 -23.98 39.43
C LEU A 267 15.11 -24.16 40.81
N ASP A 268 14.46 -25.30 41.06
CA ASP A 268 14.09 -25.70 42.42
C ASP A 268 14.98 -26.85 42.89
N VAL A 269 15.24 -26.80 44.19
CA VAL A 269 16.53 -27.08 44.79
C VAL A 269 16.15 -27.41 46.23
N THR A 270 16.17 -28.69 46.64
CA THR A 270 15.86 -29.15 48.02
C THR A 270 16.92 -30.13 48.52
N ALA A 271 17.27 -30.11 49.81
CA ALA A 271 18.28 -31.00 50.39
C ALA A 271 18.07 -31.15 51.90
N ARG A 272 18.15 -32.38 52.44
CA ARG A 272 18.16 -32.66 53.89
C ARG A 272 18.93 -33.93 54.26
N ASN A 273 20.11 -33.76 54.85
CA ASN A 273 20.28 -33.92 56.30
C ASN A 273 21.61 -33.28 56.74
N ALA A 274 21.52 -32.10 57.38
CA ALA A 274 22.59 -31.40 58.10
C ALA A 274 23.81 -30.86 57.30
N GLY A 275 23.60 -30.28 56.10
CA GLY A 275 24.61 -29.44 55.42
C GLY A 275 23.97 -28.48 54.41
N ILE A 276 24.44 -27.23 54.34
CA ILE A 276 23.83 -26.14 53.51
C ILE A 276 24.91 -25.48 52.65
N ALA A 277 24.58 -25.18 51.39
CA ALA A 277 25.35 -24.31 50.49
C ALA A 277 24.42 -23.25 49.85
N HIS A 278 24.97 -22.08 49.53
CA HIS A 278 24.25 -20.84 49.22
C HIS A 278 24.91 -20.09 48.04
N VAL A 279 24.10 -19.48 47.16
CA VAL A 279 24.53 -18.60 46.06
C VAL A 279 23.52 -17.44 45.90
N ASP A 280 24.01 -16.24 45.60
CA ASP A 280 23.26 -14.97 45.56
C ASP A 280 23.78 -14.08 44.39
N LEU A 281 22.88 -13.34 43.72
CA LEU A 281 23.14 -12.43 42.59
C LEU A 281 22.13 -11.24 42.50
N SER A 282 22.04 -10.44 43.57
CA SER A 282 21.95 -8.96 43.56
C SER A 282 21.03 -8.16 42.58
N ALA A 283 19.79 -7.87 43.05
CA ALA A 283 19.07 -6.55 43.03
C ALA A 283 18.61 -5.86 41.70
N PRO A 284 17.65 -4.88 41.71
CA PRO A 284 16.92 -4.26 42.83
C PRO A 284 15.36 -4.29 42.75
N GLN A 285 14.70 -3.63 43.71
CA GLN A 285 13.29 -3.79 44.12
C GLN A 285 12.23 -3.11 43.22
N GLY A 286 11.05 -3.73 43.10
CA GLY A 286 9.84 -3.10 42.54
C GLY A 286 8.54 -3.88 42.76
N LYS A 287 7.80 -3.54 43.82
CA LYS A 287 6.39 -3.90 44.11
C LYS A 287 5.96 -5.35 43.77
N ILE A 288 6.07 -6.25 44.76
CA ILE A 288 5.48 -7.60 44.70
C ILE A 288 3.96 -7.48 44.73
N ASP A 289 3.30 -7.75 43.61
CA ASP A 289 1.84 -7.80 43.52
C ASP A 289 1.37 -9.19 43.99
N MET A 290 0.59 -9.24 45.08
CA MET A 290 0.05 -10.50 45.62
C MET A 290 -1.16 -10.95 44.80
N GLY A 291 -0.88 -11.46 43.59
CA GLY A 291 -1.84 -12.03 42.66
C GLY A 291 -1.82 -13.56 42.68
N PHE A 292 -3.02 -14.15 42.67
CA PHE A 292 -3.35 -15.58 42.61
C PHE A 292 -2.33 -16.48 41.89
N THR A 293 -2.03 -17.65 42.50
CA THR A 293 -1.19 -18.72 41.92
C THR A 293 -1.78 -19.25 40.62
N THR A 294 -1.50 -18.55 39.53
CA THR A 294 -1.94 -18.87 38.18
C THR A 294 -0.70 -18.98 37.32
N ILE A 295 -0.76 -19.83 36.30
CA ILE A 295 0.39 -20.00 35.41
C ILE A 295 0.43 -18.83 34.43
N ALA A 296 1.66 -18.42 34.10
CA ALA A 296 1.92 -17.48 33.02
C ALA A 296 2.88 -18.11 31.99
N TRP A 297 2.70 -17.72 30.73
CA TRP A 297 3.50 -18.13 29.57
C TRP A 297 3.76 -16.91 28.70
N ASP A 298 4.86 -16.94 27.95
CA ASP A 298 5.16 -15.96 26.90
C ASP A 298 5.32 -16.72 25.59
N GLU A 299 4.39 -16.49 24.65
CA GLU A 299 4.35 -17.16 23.35
C GLU A 299 4.86 -16.21 22.26
N GLU A 300 5.79 -16.68 21.42
CA GLU A 300 6.34 -15.88 20.33
C GLU A 300 5.28 -15.64 19.24
N LEU A 301 5.10 -14.37 18.85
CA LEU A 301 4.20 -13.97 17.78
C LEU A 301 4.98 -13.94 16.46
N ILE A 302 4.75 -14.97 15.64
CA ILE A 302 5.38 -15.12 14.33
C ILE A 302 4.67 -14.18 13.35
N GLU A 303 5.40 -13.24 12.76
CA GLU A 303 4.87 -12.40 11.68
C GLU A 303 4.68 -13.24 10.42
N VAL A 304 3.50 -13.13 9.81
CA VAL A 304 3.13 -13.83 8.58
C VAL A 304 3.07 -12.78 7.48
N ASP A 305 3.92 -12.95 6.46
CA ASP A 305 3.86 -12.14 5.24
C ASP A 305 2.46 -12.24 4.64
N LEU A 306 1.71 -11.14 4.76
CA LEU A 306 0.49 -10.95 3.98
C LEU A 306 0.91 -10.63 2.55
N PRO A 307 0.26 -11.20 1.51
CA PRO A 307 0.46 -10.73 0.16
C PRO A 307 0.12 -9.24 0.15
N ALA A 308 1.11 -8.40 -0.16
CA ALA A 308 1.03 -6.96 0.03
C ALA A 308 -0.27 -6.44 -0.59
N ALA A 309 -1.11 -5.82 0.23
CA ALA A 309 -2.39 -5.28 -0.20
C ALA A 309 -2.14 -4.37 -1.41
N SER A 310 -2.50 -4.85 -2.60
CA SER A 310 -2.11 -4.20 -3.84
C SER A 310 -2.80 -2.84 -3.85
N HIS A 311 -2.02 -1.77 -3.62
CA HIS A 311 -2.56 -0.41 -3.57
C HIS A 311 -3.25 -0.11 -4.91
N CYS A 312 -4.58 -0.24 -4.94
CA CYS A 312 -5.38 -0.02 -6.13
C CYS A 312 -5.00 1.33 -6.73
N HIS A 313 -4.77 1.37 -8.04
CA HIS A 313 -4.39 2.60 -8.70
C HIS A 313 -5.46 3.68 -8.42
N PRO A 314 -5.10 4.93 -8.06
CA PRO A 314 -6.08 5.98 -7.71
C PRO A 314 -7.04 6.34 -8.85
N HIS A 315 -6.75 5.90 -10.08
CA HIS A 315 -7.65 6.02 -11.22
C HIS A 315 -7.54 4.75 -12.11
N PRO A 316 -8.29 3.67 -11.82
CA PRO A 316 -8.20 2.46 -12.61
C PRO A 316 -8.64 2.70 -14.07
N SER A 317 -7.80 2.34 -15.05
CA SER A 317 -8.18 2.27 -16.47
C SER A 317 -7.20 1.42 -17.28
N GLN A 318 -7.74 0.62 -18.21
CA GLN A 318 -6.97 -0.23 -19.15
C GLN A 318 -6.67 0.47 -20.47
N ALA A 319 -7.31 1.61 -20.73
CA ALA A 319 -6.91 2.52 -21.80
C ALA A 319 -6.96 3.97 -21.31
N ALA A 320 -6.20 4.84 -21.97
CA ALA A 320 -6.08 6.26 -21.65
C ALA A 320 -5.40 7.00 -22.81
N CYS A 321 -5.28 8.33 -22.70
CA CYS A 321 -4.54 9.13 -23.67
C CYS A 321 -3.75 10.24 -22.98
N LEU A 322 -2.49 10.41 -23.36
CA LEU A 322 -1.74 11.64 -23.07
C LEU A 322 -1.95 12.61 -24.23
N VAL A 323 -2.63 13.71 -23.96
CA VAL A 323 -2.92 14.74 -24.95
C VAL A 323 -1.94 15.89 -24.79
N ASN A 324 -1.08 16.10 -25.78
CA ASN A 324 -0.26 17.31 -25.88
C ASN A 324 -1.12 18.44 -26.48
N ALA A 325 -1.39 19.49 -25.71
CA ALA A 325 -2.23 20.59 -26.16
C ALA A 325 -1.51 21.54 -27.15
N ALA A 326 -0.18 21.53 -27.17
CA ALA A 326 0.65 22.38 -28.03
C ALA A 326 1.94 21.63 -28.44
N PRO A 327 1.83 20.64 -29.36
CA PRO A 327 2.96 19.81 -29.75
C PRO A 327 4.02 20.62 -30.48
N GLU A 328 5.28 20.42 -30.09
CA GLU A 328 6.43 21.00 -30.76
C GLU A 328 6.73 20.30 -32.10
N ALA A 329 7.68 20.83 -32.86
CA ALA A 329 7.96 20.37 -34.23
C ALA A 329 8.52 18.94 -34.28
N GLY A 330 7.64 17.95 -34.44
CA GLY A 330 7.98 16.52 -34.51
C GLY A 330 7.29 15.66 -33.47
N GLU A 331 6.70 16.28 -32.44
CA GLU A 331 5.93 15.58 -31.40
C GLU A 331 4.55 15.13 -31.92
N GLN A 332 4.00 14.11 -31.26
CA GLN A 332 2.64 13.63 -31.47
C GLN A 332 1.67 14.43 -30.62
N ARG A 333 0.50 14.75 -31.18
CA ARG A 333 -0.61 15.38 -30.45
C ARG A 333 -1.16 14.46 -29.36
N GLN A 334 -1.13 13.15 -29.59
CA GLN A 334 -1.71 12.13 -28.73
C GLN A 334 -0.75 10.94 -28.57
N ILE A 335 -0.59 10.47 -27.34
CA ILE A 335 -0.01 9.16 -27.04
C ILE A 335 -1.14 8.31 -26.48
N ARG A 336 -1.67 7.39 -27.29
CA ARG A 336 -2.78 6.51 -26.89
C ARG A 336 -2.21 5.32 -26.12
N LEU A 337 -2.76 5.05 -24.95
CA LEU A 337 -2.30 4.01 -24.02
C LEU A 337 -3.33 2.89 -23.98
N PHE A 338 -2.87 1.65 -24.13
CA PHE A 338 -3.66 0.43 -23.99
C PHE A 338 -2.88 -0.57 -23.13
N ALA A 339 -3.53 -1.21 -22.18
CA ALA A 339 -2.98 -2.21 -21.27
C ALA A 339 -3.87 -3.45 -21.32
N LEU A 340 -3.67 -4.25 -22.36
CA LEU A 340 -4.50 -5.41 -22.74
C LEU A 340 -3.57 -6.56 -23.17
N GLU A 341 -3.94 -7.81 -22.90
CA GLU A 341 -3.16 -8.99 -23.33
C GLU A 341 -3.11 -9.15 -24.86
N GLU A 342 -4.23 -8.84 -25.52
CA GLU A 342 -4.34 -8.73 -26.98
C GLU A 342 -4.92 -7.36 -27.34
N CYS A 343 -4.26 -6.63 -28.24
CA CYS A 343 -4.75 -5.35 -28.78
C CYS A 343 -5.30 -5.56 -30.19
N MET A 344 -6.60 -5.35 -30.39
CA MET A 344 -7.23 -5.36 -31.71
C MET A 344 -7.02 -4.01 -32.41
N LEU A 345 -6.30 -4.03 -33.54
CA LEU A 345 -6.15 -2.89 -34.45
C LEU A 345 -7.25 -2.97 -35.51
N GLY A 346 -7.93 -1.84 -35.73
CA GLY A 346 -9.14 -1.81 -36.54
C GLY A 346 -9.48 -0.47 -37.16
N ARG A 347 -10.54 -0.46 -37.97
CA ARG A 347 -11.13 0.74 -38.55
C ARG A 347 -11.69 1.63 -37.46
N PHE A 348 -11.49 2.95 -37.57
CA PHE A 348 -12.21 3.90 -36.71
C PHE A 348 -13.72 3.85 -36.97
N GLU A 349 -14.47 3.54 -35.92
CA GLU A 349 -15.93 3.45 -35.92
C GLU A 349 -16.45 4.16 -34.65
N LEU A 350 -17.48 5.01 -34.82
CA LEU A 350 -17.99 5.86 -33.73
C LEU A 350 -18.96 5.09 -32.81
N VAL A 351 -19.60 4.05 -33.32
CA VAL A 351 -20.62 3.25 -32.63
C VAL A 351 -20.19 1.80 -32.65
N ASP A 352 -20.15 1.18 -31.48
CA ASP A 352 -19.81 -0.22 -31.22
C ASP A 352 -18.58 -0.74 -32.01
N PRO A 353 -17.42 -0.04 -31.95
CA PRO A 353 -16.24 -0.45 -32.69
C PRO A 353 -15.75 -1.83 -32.25
N GLU A 354 -15.55 -2.74 -33.22
CA GLU A 354 -15.03 -4.10 -33.01
C GLU A 354 -13.55 -4.17 -32.55
N ALA A 355 -12.90 -3.02 -32.35
CA ALA A 355 -11.48 -2.89 -32.06
C ALA A 355 -11.19 -1.96 -30.87
N ASP A 356 -9.99 -2.13 -30.32
CA ASP A 356 -9.45 -1.32 -29.22
C ASP A 356 -8.70 -0.11 -29.79
N VAL A 357 -7.80 -0.39 -30.74
CA VAL A 357 -6.98 0.59 -31.44
C VAL A 357 -7.67 0.97 -32.74
N LEU A 358 -8.43 2.05 -32.68
CA LEU A 358 -9.16 2.66 -33.78
C LEU A 358 -8.23 3.48 -34.67
N LEU A 359 -8.18 3.15 -35.95
CA LEU A 359 -7.28 3.74 -36.93
C LEU A 359 -8.07 4.42 -38.06
N SER A 360 -7.68 5.65 -38.38
CA SER A 360 -8.17 6.40 -39.56
C SER A 360 -7.05 6.65 -40.57
N HIS A 361 -7.42 6.74 -41.85
CA HIS A 361 -6.60 7.36 -42.88
C HIS A 361 -6.39 8.86 -42.60
N PHE A 362 -5.18 9.35 -42.88
CA PHE A 362 -4.88 10.77 -42.92
C PHE A 362 -4.42 11.15 -44.33
N SER A 363 -5.03 12.19 -44.88
CA SER A 363 -4.59 12.87 -46.10
C SER A 363 -3.73 14.11 -45.74
N PRO A 364 -3.16 14.83 -46.73
CA PRO A 364 -2.56 16.14 -46.49
C PRO A 364 -3.51 17.16 -45.84
N ASP A 365 -4.82 17.01 -46.06
CA ASP A 365 -5.88 17.88 -45.54
C ASP A 365 -6.37 17.47 -44.13
N GLY A 366 -5.89 16.33 -43.59
CA GLY A 366 -6.22 15.83 -42.26
C GLY A 366 -6.87 14.45 -42.23
N GLN A 367 -7.57 14.14 -41.14
CA GLN A 367 -8.19 12.84 -40.90
C GLN A 367 -9.40 12.61 -41.82
N ASP A 368 -9.40 11.49 -42.56
CA ASP A 368 -10.46 11.12 -43.50
C ASP A 368 -11.20 9.86 -43.02
N ASN A 369 -12.28 10.04 -42.27
CA ASN A 369 -13.07 8.93 -41.73
C ASN A 369 -14.02 8.27 -42.76
N ASN A 370 -14.19 8.85 -43.96
CA ASN A 370 -15.21 8.42 -44.93
C ASN A 370 -14.66 7.92 -46.28
N GLY A 371 -13.44 8.28 -46.66
CA GLY A 371 -12.75 7.78 -47.83
C GLY A 371 -11.98 6.50 -47.51
N LEU A 372 -10.65 6.59 -47.47
CA LEU A 372 -9.78 5.40 -47.43
C LEU A 372 -9.83 4.64 -46.10
N THR A 373 -10.32 5.25 -45.01
CA THR A 373 -10.61 4.53 -43.75
C THR A 373 -11.55 3.33 -43.94
N ARG A 374 -12.44 3.36 -44.94
CA ARG A 374 -13.33 2.21 -45.28
C ARG A 374 -12.60 1.00 -45.91
N ARG A 375 -11.29 1.13 -46.16
CA ARG A 375 -10.39 0.05 -46.61
C ARG A 375 -9.57 -0.56 -45.46
N LEU A 376 -9.85 -0.14 -44.23
CA LEU A 376 -9.56 -0.90 -43.02
C LEU A 376 -10.73 -1.84 -42.73
N SER A 377 -10.52 -2.81 -41.84
CA SER A 377 -11.55 -3.76 -41.40
C SER A 377 -11.88 -3.45 -39.94
N GLY A 378 -13.11 -3.69 -39.48
CA GLY A 378 -13.49 -3.47 -38.07
C GLY A 378 -12.49 -4.14 -37.14
N ARG A 379 -12.25 -5.43 -37.36
CA ARG A 379 -11.05 -6.17 -36.90
C ARG A 379 -10.06 -6.33 -38.06
N HIS A 380 -8.85 -5.78 -37.93
CA HIS A 380 -7.86 -5.78 -39.01
C HIS A 380 -6.57 -6.54 -38.65
N ALA A 381 -5.98 -6.25 -37.49
CA ALA A 381 -4.81 -6.98 -36.99
C ALA A 381 -4.88 -7.18 -35.48
N ILE A 382 -4.22 -8.20 -34.97
CA ILE A 382 -4.08 -8.45 -33.52
C ILE A 382 -2.61 -8.28 -33.17
N ILE A 383 -2.29 -7.54 -32.11
CA ILE A 383 -0.95 -7.53 -31.51
C ILE A 383 -1.06 -8.11 -30.10
N ARG A 384 -0.21 -9.09 -29.77
CA ARG A 384 -0.21 -9.77 -28.47
C ARG A 384 1.17 -10.22 -28.03
N ARG A 385 1.29 -10.63 -26.77
CA ARG A 385 2.51 -11.25 -26.24
C ARG A 385 2.65 -12.69 -26.70
N SER A 386 3.85 -13.07 -27.11
CA SER A 386 4.25 -14.46 -27.39
C SER A 386 5.51 -14.82 -26.57
N GLN A 387 5.96 -16.08 -26.61
CA GLN A 387 7.14 -16.51 -25.87
C GLN A 387 8.41 -15.72 -26.24
N GLN A 388 8.54 -15.27 -27.50
CA GLN A 388 9.75 -14.62 -28.02
C GLN A 388 9.72 -13.09 -28.01
N GLY A 389 8.57 -12.47 -27.66
CA GLY A 389 8.39 -11.03 -27.71
C GLY A 389 6.92 -10.68 -27.89
N PHE A 390 6.63 -9.75 -28.79
CA PHE A 390 5.28 -9.49 -29.26
C PHE A 390 5.15 -9.94 -30.72
N GLU A 391 3.96 -10.35 -31.11
CA GLU A 391 3.64 -10.78 -32.46
C GLU A 391 2.44 -10.00 -33.03
N ILE A 392 2.34 -9.95 -34.35
CA ILE A 392 1.20 -9.41 -35.08
C ILE A 392 0.56 -10.49 -35.97
N GLU A 393 -0.77 -10.56 -35.98
CA GLU A 393 -1.56 -11.46 -36.82
C GLU A 393 -2.51 -10.66 -37.72
N ASP A 394 -2.56 -10.97 -39.02
CA ASP A 394 -3.54 -10.40 -39.96
C ASP A 394 -4.86 -11.17 -39.93
N VAL A 395 -5.93 -10.50 -39.49
CA VAL A 395 -7.30 -11.02 -39.46
C VAL A 395 -8.23 -10.32 -40.48
N SER A 396 -7.69 -9.37 -41.24
CA SER A 396 -8.43 -8.42 -42.07
C SER A 396 -9.07 -9.03 -43.33
N ARG A 397 -9.83 -8.19 -44.05
CA ARG A 397 -10.26 -8.45 -45.43
C ARG A 397 -9.25 -7.96 -46.47
N TYR A 398 -8.41 -6.97 -46.14
CA TYR A 398 -7.64 -6.20 -47.12
C TYR A 398 -6.13 -6.46 -47.09
N GLY A 399 -5.68 -7.33 -46.17
CA GLY A 399 -4.29 -7.76 -45.99
C GLY A 399 -3.44 -6.74 -45.21
N VAL A 400 -2.54 -7.24 -44.37
CA VAL A 400 -1.49 -6.43 -43.72
C VAL A 400 -0.15 -6.67 -44.43
N LEU A 401 0.60 -5.62 -44.74
CA LEU A 401 1.99 -5.74 -45.21
C LEU A 401 2.96 -5.49 -44.07
N LEU A 402 3.87 -6.44 -43.83
CA LEU A 402 5.00 -6.31 -42.92
C LEU A 402 6.26 -6.15 -43.77
N ASP A 403 6.95 -5.01 -43.64
CA ASP A 403 8.11 -4.64 -44.47
C ASP A 403 7.83 -4.73 -45.99
N GLY A 404 6.56 -4.51 -46.38
CA GLY A 404 6.07 -4.60 -47.76
C GLY A 404 5.62 -5.98 -48.24
N VAL A 405 5.70 -7.02 -47.39
CA VAL A 405 5.31 -8.40 -47.69
C VAL A 405 4.06 -8.79 -46.90
N TRP A 406 3.08 -9.42 -47.55
CA TRP A 406 1.95 -10.03 -46.84
C TRP A 406 2.38 -11.39 -46.25
N PRO A 407 2.39 -11.59 -44.92
CA PRO A 407 2.75 -12.89 -44.33
C PRO A 407 1.69 -13.98 -44.60
N GLY A 408 0.48 -13.57 -44.98
CA GLY A 408 -0.71 -14.40 -45.10
C GLY A 408 -1.64 -14.24 -43.90
N LYS A 409 -2.94 -14.46 -44.13
CA LYS A 409 -3.97 -14.35 -43.10
C LYS A 409 -3.80 -15.40 -41.99
N HIS A 410 -4.10 -15.05 -40.74
CA HIS A 410 -3.99 -15.91 -39.56
C HIS A 410 -2.61 -16.54 -39.34
N LYS A 411 -1.56 -15.82 -39.73
CA LYS A 411 -0.17 -16.20 -39.47
C LYS A 411 0.48 -15.16 -38.56
N PRO A 412 0.71 -15.49 -37.28
CA PRO A 412 1.44 -14.61 -36.39
C PRO A 412 2.89 -14.41 -36.86
N VAL A 413 3.38 -13.18 -36.77
CA VAL A 413 4.76 -12.81 -37.11
C VAL A 413 5.36 -12.03 -35.94
N PRO A 414 6.56 -12.40 -35.44
CA PRO A 414 7.21 -11.66 -34.36
C PRO A 414 7.58 -10.23 -34.82
N LEU A 415 7.17 -9.25 -34.03
CA LEU A 415 7.50 -7.84 -34.24
C LEU A 415 9.01 -7.62 -34.05
N ARG A 416 9.56 -6.70 -34.83
CA ARG A 416 10.99 -6.32 -34.81
C ARG A 416 11.11 -4.81 -34.77
N LEU A 417 12.14 -4.29 -34.10
CA LEU A 417 12.43 -2.86 -34.11
C LEU A 417 12.64 -2.37 -35.55
N GLY A 418 11.98 -1.27 -35.92
CA GLY A 418 12.00 -0.69 -37.26
C GLY A 418 11.06 -1.35 -38.28
N MET A 419 10.33 -2.42 -37.91
CA MET A 419 9.37 -3.07 -38.81
C MET A 419 8.26 -2.09 -39.23
N ARG A 420 8.01 -2.01 -40.54
CA ARG A 420 6.94 -1.21 -41.14
C ARG A 420 5.68 -2.06 -41.30
N ILE A 421 4.55 -1.57 -40.80
CA ILE A 421 3.25 -2.25 -40.83
C ILE A 421 2.29 -1.39 -41.66
N GLU A 422 1.90 -1.83 -42.85
CA GLU A 422 0.84 -1.18 -43.65
C GLU A 422 -0.47 -1.96 -43.50
N LEU A 423 -1.53 -1.30 -43.03
CA LEU A 423 -2.85 -1.92 -42.78
C LEU A 423 -3.69 -2.01 -44.08
N SER A 424 -3.04 -2.25 -45.22
CA SER A 424 -3.69 -2.63 -46.48
C SER A 424 -2.66 -3.17 -47.47
N ALA A 425 -2.88 -4.38 -47.98
CA ALA A 425 -2.10 -4.94 -49.09
C ALA A 425 -2.56 -4.41 -50.47
N SER A 426 -3.77 -3.84 -50.54
CA SER A 426 -4.41 -3.45 -51.80
C SER A 426 -4.22 -1.98 -52.18
N ILE A 427 -4.10 -1.08 -51.20
CA ILE A 427 -3.91 0.36 -51.41
C ILE A 427 -2.86 0.84 -50.42
N LYS A 428 -1.70 1.27 -50.92
CA LYS A 428 -0.57 1.69 -50.08
C LYS A 428 -0.87 2.99 -49.32
N GLY A 429 -0.28 3.12 -48.14
CA GLY A 429 -0.26 4.39 -47.40
C GLY A 429 -1.53 4.74 -46.60
N ILE A 430 -2.52 3.85 -46.49
CA ILE A 430 -3.78 4.15 -45.77
C ILE A 430 -3.54 4.38 -44.27
N VAL A 431 -2.94 3.39 -43.61
CA VAL A 431 -2.35 3.54 -42.29
C VAL A 431 -1.02 2.82 -42.33
N VAL A 432 0.04 3.52 -41.96
CA VAL A 432 1.40 2.97 -41.92
C VAL A 432 1.99 3.23 -40.55
N LEU A 433 2.22 2.16 -39.82
CA LEU A 433 2.86 2.19 -38.51
C LEU A 433 4.32 1.71 -38.63
N SER A 434 5.16 2.14 -37.68
CA SER A 434 6.52 1.65 -37.49
C SER A 434 6.68 1.18 -36.05
N VAL A 435 7.27 0.00 -35.86
CA VAL A 435 7.63 -0.53 -34.54
C VAL A 435 8.84 0.22 -34.02
N THR A 436 8.60 1.21 -33.17
CA THR A 436 9.65 2.14 -32.70
C THR A 436 10.24 1.79 -31.34
N ALA A 437 9.58 0.95 -30.54
CA ALA A 437 10.22 0.32 -29.39
C ALA A 437 9.62 -1.06 -29.11
N ILE A 438 10.46 -1.97 -28.62
CA ILE A 438 10.08 -3.24 -28.02
C ILE A 438 10.66 -3.26 -26.59
N LEU A 439 9.76 -3.30 -25.62
CA LEU A 439 10.04 -3.30 -24.19
C LEU A 439 9.66 -4.67 -23.62
N ALA A 440 10.15 -5.04 -22.43
CA ALA A 440 9.74 -6.28 -21.78
C ALA A 440 8.23 -6.32 -21.46
N HIS A 441 7.65 -5.14 -21.21
CA HIS A 441 6.28 -4.90 -20.78
C HIS A 441 5.39 -4.24 -21.84
N GLY A 442 5.84 -4.08 -23.09
CA GLY A 442 5.04 -3.46 -24.14
C GLY A 442 5.75 -3.12 -25.45
N VAL A 443 5.01 -2.52 -26.38
CA VAL A 443 5.46 -2.08 -27.71
C VAL A 443 5.02 -0.64 -27.96
N ILE A 444 5.88 0.17 -28.59
CA ILE A 444 5.53 1.53 -29.04
C ILE A 444 5.48 1.57 -30.57
N LEU A 445 4.32 1.98 -31.11
CA LEU A 445 4.08 2.16 -32.54
C LEU A 445 3.91 3.64 -32.89
N HIS A 446 4.66 4.14 -33.88
CA HIS A 446 4.45 5.48 -34.44
C HIS A 446 3.82 5.41 -35.81
N ARG A 447 2.95 6.36 -36.14
CA ARG A 447 2.52 6.59 -37.53
C ARG A 447 3.68 7.17 -38.34
N ILE A 448 3.86 6.69 -39.57
CA ILE A 448 4.81 7.21 -40.56
C ILE A 448 4.13 7.57 -41.89
N ASP A 449 2.81 7.78 -41.85
CA ASP A 449 1.97 8.37 -42.89
C ASP A 449 1.69 9.86 -42.60
N HIS A 450 0.72 10.48 -43.29
CA HIS A 450 0.35 11.88 -43.03
C HIS A 450 -0.13 12.16 -41.58
N GLY A 451 -0.53 11.12 -40.85
CA GLY A 451 -0.89 11.17 -39.43
C GLY A 451 0.30 11.09 -38.46
N ALA A 452 1.56 11.14 -38.91
CA ALA A 452 2.76 11.02 -38.07
C ALA A 452 2.87 11.98 -36.86
N ARG A 453 2.15 13.11 -36.91
CA ARG A 453 2.04 14.10 -35.80
C ARG A 453 0.72 14.02 -35.04
N ALA A 454 -0.25 13.24 -35.50
CA ALA A 454 -1.52 13.07 -34.82
C ALA A 454 -1.33 12.17 -33.59
N GLU A 455 -0.79 10.97 -33.78
CA GLU A 455 -0.84 9.92 -32.75
C GLU A 455 0.35 8.94 -32.80
N CYS A 456 0.72 8.45 -31.63
CA CYS A 456 1.45 7.19 -31.45
C CYS A 456 0.76 6.32 -30.38
N PHE A 457 1.12 5.04 -30.33
CA PHE A 457 0.41 4.03 -29.55
C PHE A 457 1.37 3.29 -28.63
N TYR A 458 1.03 3.21 -27.35
CA TYR A 458 1.64 2.34 -26.36
C TYR A 458 0.73 1.13 -26.16
N LEU A 459 1.21 -0.05 -26.53
CA LEU A 459 0.55 -1.32 -26.30
C LEU A 459 1.29 -2.02 -25.17
N LEU A 460 0.77 -1.92 -23.96
CA LEU A 460 1.40 -2.40 -22.72
C LEU A 460 0.74 -3.71 -22.27
N LEU A 461 1.51 -4.55 -21.59
CA LEU A 461 0.95 -5.66 -20.84
C LEU A 461 0.23 -5.14 -19.59
N PRO A 462 -0.95 -5.69 -19.24
CA PRO A 462 -1.59 -5.38 -17.98
C PRO A 462 -0.69 -5.84 -16.81
N ASP A 463 -0.77 -5.05 -15.74
CA ASP A 463 -0.09 -5.23 -14.45
C ASP A 463 1.41 -5.64 -14.47
N THR A 464 2.11 -5.29 -15.55
CA THR A 464 3.50 -5.66 -15.80
C THR A 464 4.43 -4.45 -15.66
N GLN A 465 5.42 -4.56 -14.77
CA GLN A 465 6.43 -3.52 -14.54
C GLN A 465 7.57 -3.55 -15.59
N PRO A 466 8.22 -2.39 -15.85
CA PRO A 466 9.40 -2.33 -16.71
C PRO A 466 10.59 -3.00 -16.01
N THR A 467 11.22 -3.97 -16.67
CA THR A 467 12.49 -4.55 -16.21
C THR A 467 13.66 -3.65 -16.59
N PRO A 468 14.74 -3.53 -15.78
CA PRO A 468 15.94 -2.74 -16.10
C PRO A 468 16.82 -3.33 -17.22
N ALA A 469 16.31 -4.29 -17.99
CA ALA A 469 16.98 -4.82 -19.17
C ALA A 469 17.02 -3.79 -20.30
N SER A 470 17.97 -3.95 -21.23
CA SER A 470 18.15 -3.03 -22.36
C SER A 470 16.90 -2.93 -23.26
N HIS A 471 16.17 -1.83 -23.14
CA HIS A 471 15.05 -1.51 -24.02
C HIS A 471 15.55 -1.26 -25.45
N LEU A 472 14.94 -1.92 -26.44
CA LEU A 472 15.24 -1.68 -27.85
C LEU A 472 14.29 -0.60 -28.37
N ALA A 473 14.80 0.62 -28.57
CA ALA A 473 14.02 1.77 -29.02
C ALA A 473 14.75 2.56 -30.12
N THR A 474 13.99 3.17 -31.03
CA THR A 474 14.52 4.19 -31.96
C THR A 474 14.70 5.52 -31.24
N PRO A 475 15.50 6.46 -31.78
CA PRO A 475 15.68 7.79 -31.17
C PRO A 475 14.36 8.50 -30.87
N GLN A 476 13.38 8.39 -31.77
CA GLN A 476 12.04 8.98 -31.58
C GLN A 476 11.32 8.42 -30.35
N ALA A 477 11.31 7.09 -30.15
CA ALA A 477 10.68 6.49 -28.98
C ALA A 477 11.49 6.69 -27.69
N SER A 478 12.82 6.85 -27.77
CA SER A 478 13.67 7.11 -26.59
C SER A 478 13.44 8.48 -25.93
N CYS A 479 12.78 9.41 -26.62
CA CYS A 479 12.39 10.71 -26.07
C CYS A 479 11.03 10.69 -25.35
N LEU A 480 10.26 9.61 -25.46
CA LEU A 480 8.94 9.50 -24.86
C LEU A 480 9.03 8.99 -23.40
N PRO A 481 8.03 9.28 -22.53
CA PRO A 481 8.09 8.88 -21.13
C PRO A 481 8.01 7.35 -20.97
N LEU A 482 8.68 6.82 -19.94
CA LEU A 482 8.62 5.40 -19.61
C LEU A 482 7.33 5.11 -18.84
N LEU A 483 6.36 4.50 -19.52
CA LEU A 483 5.04 4.18 -18.99
C LEU A 483 4.85 2.68 -18.81
N PHE A 484 4.06 2.29 -17.82
CA PHE A 484 3.67 0.90 -17.54
C PHE A 484 2.28 0.85 -16.90
N HIS A 485 1.69 -0.35 -16.77
CA HIS A 485 0.42 -0.56 -16.07
C HIS A 485 0.65 -1.38 -14.81
N ARG A 486 -0.01 -1.01 -13.70
CA ARG A 486 0.05 -1.74 -12.43
C ARG A 486 -1.13 -1.40 -11.52
N ASN A 487 -1.65 -2.41 -10.82
CA ASN A 487 -2.78 -2.32 -9.90
C ASN A 487 -4.03 -1.70 -10.57
N GLY A 488 -4.27 -2.06 -11.84
CA GLY A 488 -5.43 -1.61 -12.60
C GLY A 488 -5.32 -0.23 -13.29
N GLY A 489 -4.14 0.40 -13.34
CA GLY A 489 -3.99 1.65 -14.11
C GLY A 489 -2.56 2.05 -14.46
N PHE A 490 -2.42 3.19 -15.14
CA PHE A 490 -1.16 3.64 -15.75
C PHE A 490 -0.23 4.41 -14.80
N TRP A 491 1.06 4.11 -14.88
CA TRP A 491 2.12 4.74 -14.11
C TRP A 491 3.23 5.27 -15.02
N HIS A 492 3.91 6.31 -14.56
CA HIS A 492 5.18 6.78 -15.09
C HIS A 492 6.33 6.34 -14.17
N LEU A 493 7.44 5.87 -14.73
CA LEU A 493 8.70 5.62 -14.01
C LEU A 493 9.76 6.65 -14.40
N ASP A 494 10.18 7.50 -13.45
CA ASP A 494 11.34 8.35 -13.64
C ASP A 494 12.62 7.50 -13.54
N THR A 495 13.29 7.28 -14.68
CA THR A 495 14.48 6.43 -14.78
C THR A 495 15.69 6.95 -14.01
N ALA A 496 15.75 8.26 -13.70
CA ALA A 496 16.85 8.85 -12.95
C ALA A 496 16.75 8.64 -11.43
N SER A 497 15.54 8.70 -10.87
CA SER A 497 15.30 8.54 -9.43
C SER A 497 14.70 7.19 -9.02
N GLY A 498 14.25 6.39 -9.99
CA GLY A 498 13.45 5.19 -9.75
C GLY A 498 12.03 5.48 -9.24
N LYS A 499 11.60 6.75 -9.22
CA LYS A 499 10.31 7.15 -8.65
C LYS A 499 9.17 6.84 -9.61
N GLU A 500 8.21 6.08 -9.12
CA GLU A 500 6.95 5.81 -9.81
C GLU A 500 5.91 6.87 -9.47
N THR A 501 5.11 7.30 -10.46
CA THR A 501 4.02 8.27 -10.29
C THR A 501 2.76 7.77 -10.99
N ALA A 502 1.67 7.65 -10.24
CA ALA A 502 0.34 7.31 -10.75
C ALA A 502 -0.19 8.38 -11.72
N LEU A 503 -0.69 7.95 -12.88
CA LEU A 503 -1.20 8.84 -13.92
C LEU A 503 -2.73 8.90 -13.87
N ALA A 504 -3.25 10.06 -13.49
CA ALA A 504 -4.68 10.37 -13.43
C ALA A 504 -4.94 11.76 -14.01
N PRO A 505 -6.19 12.14 -14.33
CA PRO A 505 -6.51 13.47 -14.86
C PRO A 505 -6.07 14.65 -13.97
N ALA A 506 -5.87 14.42 -12.67
CA ALA A 506 -5.38 15.39 -11.70
C ALA A 506 -3.84 15.37 -11.48
N THR A 507 -3.10 14.45 -12.11
CA THR A 507 -1.65 14.34 -11.93
C THR A 507 -0.92 15.49 -12.66
N PRO A 508 -0.07 16.28 -11.98
CA PRO A 508 0.70 17.36 -12.61
C PRO A 508 1.85 16.79 -13.45
N LEU A 509 1.63 16.64 -14.76
CA LEU A 509 2.59 16.05 -15.70
C LEU A 509 3.75 17.00 -16.05
N ASP A 510 3.60 18.30 -15.86
CA ASP A 510 4.60 19.35 -16.16
C ASP A 510 5.89 19.23 -15.34
N LYS A 511 5.89 18.38 -14.31
CA LYS A 511 7.01 18.13 -13.39
C LYS A 511 7.64 16.74 -13.56
N LEU A 512 7.14 15.94 -14.51
CA LEU A 512 7.61 14.59 -14.76
C LEU A 512 8.63 14.58 -15.92
N SER A 513 9.67 13.75 -15.79
CA SER A 513 10.66 13.52 -16.86
C SER A 513 9.99 12.93 -18.10
N GLY A 514 10.42 13.38 -19.29
CA GLY A 514 9.86 12.92 -20.57
C GLY A 514 8.47 13.47 -20.95
N PHE A 515 7.85 14.32 -20.14
CA PHE A 515 6.58 14.97 -20.51
C PHE A 515 6.79 16.40 -21.02
N ALA A 516 6.13 16.74 -22.13
CA ALA A 516 6.03 18.12 -22.58
C ALA A 516 5.12 18.93 -21.64
N ARG A 517 5.42 20.23 -21.47
CA ARG A 517 4.72 21.14 -20.54
C ARG A 517 3.20 21.21 -20.73
N HIS A 518 2.73 20.92 -21.94
CA HIS A 518 1.32 21.00 -22.33
C HIS A 518 0.62 19.63 -22.40
N ASN A 519 1.24 18.58 -21.84
CA ASN A 519 0.63 17.26 -21.72
C ASN A 519 -0.42 17.23 -20.59
N ARG A 520 -1.56 16.58 -20.86
CA ARG A 520 -2.57 16.21 -19.86
C ARG A 520 -2.94 14.74 -20.02
N PHE A 521 -3.28 14.08 -18.91
CA PHE A 521 -3.84 12.73 -18.92
C PHE A 521 -5.36 12.79 -19.15
N ALA A 522 -5.86 11.96 -20.05
CA ALA A 522 -7.28 11.72 -20.25
C ALA A 522 -7.59 10.24 -19.98
N SER A 523 -8.70 9.98 -19.29
CA SER A 523 -9.17 8.64 -18.92
C SER A 523 -9.61 7.78 -20.11
N GLU A 524 -9.89 8.40 -21.25
CA GLU A 524 -10.31 7.75 -22.49
C GLU A 524 -9.16 7.72 -23.50
N PRO A 525 -9.03 6.67 -24.35
CA PRO A 525 -8.02 6.61 -25.41
C PRO A 525 -8.28 7.58 -26.59
N TYR A 526 -9.53 8.03 -26.79
CA TYR A 526 -9.95 8.96 -27.85
C TYR A 526 -10.76 10.14 -27.29
N PRO A 527 -10.20 10.97 -26.39
CA PRO A 527 -10.94 12.04 -25.68
C PRO A 527 -11.45 13.18 -26.59
N GLU A 528 -11.00 13.22 -27.84
CA GLU A 528 -11.48 14.10 -28.91
C GLU A 528 -12.73 13.57 -29.64
N CYS A 529 -13.12 12.32 -29.41
CA CYS A 529 -14.23 11.64 -30.06
C CYS A 529 -15.29 11.18 -29.05
N TRP A 530 -16.56 11.23 -29.45
CA TRP A 530 -17.65 10.64 -28.68
C TRP A 530 -17.92 9.20 -29.15
N ILE A 531 -17.07 8.26 -28.72
CA ILE A 531 -17.26 6.84 -29.04
C ILE A 531 -18.41 6.29 -28.20
N ILE A 532 -19.39 5.70 -28.87
CA ILE A 532 -20.56 5.06 -28.27
C ILE A 532 -20.28 3.56 -28.22
N ARG A 533 -20.16 3.00 -27.02
CA ARG A 533 -20.13 1.55 -26.77
C ARG A 533 -21.40 1.16 -26.01
N THR A 534 -22.25 0.36 -26.61
CA THR A 534 -23.41 -0.25 -25.93
C THR A 534 -22.96 -1.35 -24.96
N GLU A 535 -23.82 -1.69 -24.00
CA GLU A 535 -23.47 -2.65 -22.93
C GLU A 535 -23.03 -4.00 -23.51
N GLY A 536 -21.77 -4.38 -23.24
CA GLY A 536 -21.10 -5.56 -23.79
C GLY A 536 -19.97 -5.26 -24.78
N ALA A 537 -19.93 -4.08 -25.39
CA ALA A 537 -18.87 -3.67 -26.32
C ALA A 537 -17.68 -2.97 -25.63
N ALA A 538 -17.22 -3.51 -24.50
CA ALA A 538 -16.04 -3.02 -23.78
C ALA A 538 -14.76 -3.13 -24.63
N LEU A 539 -13.65 -2.54 -24.15
CA LEU A 539 -12.32 -2.92 -24.65
C LEU A 539 -12.15 -4.44 -24.47
N CYS A 540 -11.49 -5.09 -25.43
CA CYS A 540 -11.38 -6.55 -25.51
C CYS A 540 -10.44 -7.11 -24.45
N ASP A 541 -10.90 -7.16 -23.20
CA ASP A 541 -10.18 -7.83 -22.11
C ASP A 541 -10.89 -9.12 -21.70
N SER A 542 -10.12 -10.21 -21.71
CA SER A 542 -10.66 -11.56 -21.67
C SER A 542 -11.14 -11.96 -20.26
N THR A 543 -12.45 -11.87 -20.03
CA THR A 543 -13.09 -13.02 -19.39
C THR A 543 -13.00 -14.18 -20.37
N MET A 544 -12.00 -15.05 -20.18
CA MET A 544 -12.01 -16.36 -20.80
C MET A 544 -13.38 -16.99 -20.54
N GLN A 545 -14.10 -17.31 -21.62
CA GLN A 545 -15.25 -18.19 -21.53
C GLN A 545 -14.76 -19.52 -20.97
N THR A 546 -15.04 -19.77 -19.70
CA THR A 546 -14.96 -21.12 -19.13
C THR A 546 -16.05 -21.97 -19.81
N ALA A 547 -15.64 -22.73 -20.81
CA ALA A 547 -16.42 -23.74 -21.51
C ALA A 547 -15.54 -24.99 -21.67
#